data_AF-A0A2V5PL02-F1
#
_entry.id   AF-A0A2V5PL02-F1
#
_cell.length_a   1.000
_cell.length_b   1.000
_cell.length_c   1.000
_cell.angle_alpha   90.00
_cell.angle_beta   90.00
_cell.angle_gamma   90.00
#
_symmetry.space_group_name_H-M   'P 1'
#
loop_
_entity.id
_entity.type
_entity.pdbx_description
1 polymer ?
#
loop_
_entity_poly.entity_id
_entity_poly.type
_entity_poly.pdbx_seq_one_letter_code
_entity_poly.pdbx_strand_id
1 'polypeptide(L)'
;MSILTYITQAEIRDAADELDGKILTRPALLVTDGENLIYAVDVDIGQKAPLKNVPIARGNFDLLYADAGNACRLRRSASGQYEVVGFSKELPGTYTRIAVDLTDLSLGPIEDITISARPLGYGELADFGGYGMVPYGAVAIFRGDTLLELRIP
;
A
#
# COMPACT_ATOMS: atom_id res chain seq x y z
N MET A 1 -21.63 -16.49 -7.45
CA MET A 1 -20.57 -16.69 -8.47
C MET A 1 -19.46 -15.63 -8.46
N SER A 2 -19.49 -14.65 -7.55
CA SER A 2 -18.44 -13.61 -7.46
C SER A 2 -17.07 -14.11 -6.99
N ILE A 3 -17.03 -15.19 -6.20
CA ILE A 3 -15.81 -15.78 -5.64
C ILE A 3 -14.81 -16.22 -6.72
N LEU A 4 -15.28 -16.80 -7.83
CA LEU A 4 -14.40 -17.32 -8.90
C LEU A 4 -13.67 -16.20 -9.65
N THR A 5 -14.35 -15.09 -9.95
CA THR A 5 -13.74 -13.94 -10.66
C THR A 5 -12.66 -13.25 -9.81
N TYR A 6 -12.87 -13.15 -8.49
CA TYR A 6 -11.86 -12.58 -7.59
C TYR A 6 -10.63 -13.50 -7.44
N ILE A 7 -10.82 -14.82 -7.45
CA ILE A 7 -9.71 -15.78 -7.39
C ILE A 7 -8.84 -15.67 -8.65
N THR A 8 -9.44 -15.63 -9.85
CA THR A 8 -8.67 -15.55 -11.10
C THR A 8 -7.91 -14.21 -11.25
N GLN A 9 -8.49 -13.10 -10.79
CA GLN A 9 -7.81 -11.79 -10.83
C GLN A 9 -6.64 -11.72 -9.84
N ALA A 10 -6.78 -12.35 -8.67
CA ALA A 10 -5.71 -12.47 -7.69
C ALA A 10 -4.56 -13.33 -8.25
N GLU A 11 -4.85 -14.49 -8.84
CA GLU A 11 -3.84 -15.38 -9.42
C GLU A 11 -3.04 -14.73 -10.58
N ILE A 12 -3.69 -13.97 -11.46
CA ILE A 12 -3.02 -13.31 -12.58
C ILE A 12 -2.07 -12.20 -12.10
N ARG A 13 -2.44 -11.46 -11.05
CA ARG A 13 -1.58 -10.40 -10.48
C ARG A 13 -0.48 -10.98 -9.59
N ASP A 14 -0.74 -12.06 -8.86
CA ASP A 14 0.28 -12.78 -8.08
C ASP A 14 1.35 -13.43 -8.98
N ALA A 15 1.04 -13.62 -10.27
CA ALA A 15 1.98 -14.11 -11.28
C ALA A 15 2.85 -13.01 -11.92
N ALA A 16 2.64 -11.72 -11.60
CA ALA A 16 3.46 -10.65 -12.18
C ALA A 16 4.85 -10.59 -11.53
N ASP A 17 5.89 -10.67 -12.35
CA ASP A 17 7.29 -10.58 -11.91
C ASP A 17 7.68 -9.17 -11.45
N GLU A 18 7.07 -8.14 -12.03
CA GLU A 18 7.27 -6.74 -11.67
C GLU A 18 5.94 -5.99 -11.64
N LEU A 19 5.81 -5.08 -10.68
CA LEU A 19 4.62 -4.27 -10.52
C LEU A 19 4.94 -2.94 -9.83
N ASP A 20 4.10 -1.93 -10.07
CA ASP A 20 4.21 -0.64 -9.41
C ASP A 20 3.25 -0.56 -8.22
N GLY A 21 3.72 0.06 -7.14
CA GLY A 21 2.98 0.22 -5.91
C GLY A 21 3.22 1.57 -5.26
N LYS A 22 2.47 1.85 -4.20
CA LYS A 22 2.59 3.09 -3.42
C LYS A 22 3.07 2.76 -2.01
N ILE A 23 4.16 3.39 -1.58
CA ILE A 23 4.71 3.23 -0.23
C ILE A 23 3.71 3.84 0.77
N LEU A 24 3.36 3.09 1.81
CA LEU A 24 2.41 3.52 2.83
C LEU A 24 3.06 3.88 4.16
N THR A 25 4.25 3.36 4.41
CA THR A 25 4.99 3.61 5.66
C THR A 25 6.42 4.02 5.35
N ARG A 26 7.00 4.81 6.25
CA ARG A 26 8.45 5.06 6.22
C ARG A 26 9.19 3.74 6.48
N PRO A 27 10.38 3.54 5.89
CA PRO A 27 11.19 2.36 6.16
C PRO A 27 11.42 2.16 7.65
N ALA A 28 11.00 1.00 8.16
CA ALA A 28 11.20 0.60 9.54
C ALA A 28 12.07 -0.66 9.60
N LEU A 29 12.84 -0.80 10.69
CA LEU A 29 13.69 -1.96 10.99
C LEU A 29 12.83 -3.15 11.42
N LEU A 30 12.10 -3.79 10.51
CA LEU A 30 11.18 -4.86 10.94
C LEU A 30 10.83 -5.91 9.88
N VAL A 31 11.83 -6.47 9.20
CA VAL A 31 11.78 -7.87 8.72
C VAL A 31 13.11 -8.54 9.00
N THR A 32 13.08 -9.71 9.62
CA THR A 32 14.21 -10.64 9.66
C THR A 32 13.88 -11.84 8.79
N ASP A 33 14.80 -12.18 7.89
CA ASP A 33 14.78 -13.46 7.16
C ASP A 33 15.28 -14.62 8.04
N GLY A 34 15.53 -14.36 9.34
CA GLY A 34 16.12 -15.29 10.29
C GLY A 34 17.63 -15.13 10.43
N GLU A 35 18.29 -14.39 9.52
CA GLU A 35 19.74 -14.18 9.51
C GLU A 35 20.13 -12.69 9.51
N ASN A 36 19.36 -11.83 8.86
CA ASN A 36 19.63 -10.41 8.69
C ASN A 36 18.39 -9.56 8.96
N LEU A 37 18.58 -8.41 9.60
CA LEU A 37 17.55 -7.38 9.69
C LEU A 37 17.57 -6.53 8.42
N ILE A 38 16.43 -6.46 7.76
CA ILE A 38 16.23 -5.70 6.51
C ILE A 38 15.15 -4.64 6.76
N TYR A 39 15.34 -3.47 6.17
CA TYR A 39 14.32 -2.42 6.17
C TYR A 39 13.13 -2.85 5.32
N ALA A 40 11.93 -2.57 5.82
CA ALA A 40 10.71 -2.90 5.12
C ALA A 40 9.70 -1.75 5.15
N VAL A 41 8.80 -1.77 4.17
CA VAL A 41 7.70 -0.82 4.04
C VAL A 41 6.41 -1.55 3.70
N ASP A 42 5.28 -0.99 4.09
CA ASP A 42 3.98 -1.42 3.60
C ASP A 42 3.73 -0.79 2.22
N VAL A 43 3.13 -1.54 1.30
CA VAL A 43 2.91 -1.10 -0.08
C VAL A 43 1.47 -1.36 -0.52
N ASP A 44 0.82 -0.35 -1.10
CA ASP A 44 -0.44 -0.53 -1.82
C ASP A 44 -0.19 -0.95 -3.27
N ILE A 45 -0.88 -2.01 -3.68
CA ILE A 45 -0.85 -2.58 -5.04
C ILE A 45 -2.26 -2.66 -5.65
N GLY A 46 -3.23 -1.93 -5.07
CA GLY A 46 -4.62 -1.94 -5.53
C GLY A 46 -5.36 -3.22 -5.18
N GLN A 47 -5.05 -3.79 -4.01
CA GLN A 47 -5.76 -4.93 -3.43
C GLN A 47 -6.56 -4.51 -2.18
N LYS A 48 -7.38 -5.44 -1.67
CA LYS A 48 -8.22 -5.19 -0.48
C LYS A 48 -7.39 -4.81 0.76
N ALA A 49 -6.17 -5.32 0.88
CA ALA A 49 -5.27 -5.01 1.96
C ALA A 49 -3.89 -4.66 1.37
N PRO A 50 -3.14 -3.77 2.03
CA PRO A 50 -1.78 -3.48 1.59
C PRO A 50 -0.88 -4.70 1.81
N LEU A 51 0.15 -4.82 0.98
CA LEU A 51 1.26 -5.72 1.27
C LEU A 51 1.99 -5.21 2.50
N LYS A 52 2.08 -6.05 3.53
CA LYS A 52 2.72 -5.70 4.79
C LYS A 52 4.17 -6.16 4.79
N ASN A 53 5.05 -5.36 5.40
CA ASN A 53 6.44 -5.73 5.64
C ASN A 53 7.19 -6.16 4.36
N VAL A 54 7.05 -5.40 3.28
CA VAL A 54 7.76 -5.67 2.03
C VAL A 54 9.23 -5.25 2.17
N PRO A 55 10.20 -6.17 2.04
CA PRO A 55 11.61 -5.85 2.22
C PRO A 55 12.12 -4.94 1.10
N ILE A 56 13.00 -4.01 1.46
CA ILE A 56 13.75 -3.20 0.50
C ILE A 56 14.94 -4.01 0.00
N ALA A 57 15.09 -4.07 -1.32
CA ALA A 57 16.17 -4.80 -1.96
C ALA A 57 17.55 -4.25 -1.52
N ARG A 58 18.52 -5.15 -1.35
CA ARG A 58 19.86 -4.79 -0.87
C ARG A 58 20.56 -3.83 -1.84
N GLY A 59 21.31 -2.87 -1.29
CA GLY A 59 22.05 -1.87 -2.06
C GLY A 59 21.23 -0.66 -2.51
N ASN A 60 19.96 -0.58 -2.13
CA ASN A 60 19.06 0.49 -2.53
C ASN A 60 18.91 1.55 -1.44
N PHE A 61 19.96 2.35 -1.25
CA PHE A 61 20.02 3.36 -0.19
C PHE A 61 19.04 4.51 -0.38
N ASP A 62 18.64 4.79 -1.63
CA ASP A 62 17.68 5.86 -1.92
C ASP A 62 16.30 5.59 -1.31
N LEU A 63 15.93 4.30 -1.21
CA LEU A 63 14.67 3.88 -0.62
C LEU A 63 14.66 3.95 0.91
N LEU A 64 15.83 4.07 1.56
CA LEU A 64 15.91 4.20 3.02
C LEU A 64 15.25 5.49 3.54
N TYR A 65 15.18 6.50 2.68
CA TYR A 65 14.58 7.80 2.98
C TYR A 65 13.26 8.02 2.23
N ALA A 66 12.67 6.95 1.67
CA ALA A 66 11.39 7.04 1.01
C ALA A 66 10.31 7.48 2.01
N ASP A 67 9.61 8.56 1.68
CA ASP A 67 8.46 9.00 2.46
C ASP A 67 7.18 8.27 2.02
N ALA A 68 6.19 8.25 2.91
CA ALA A 68 4.89 7.67 2.63
C ALA A 68 4.18 8.44 1.50
N GLY A 69 3.58 7.71 0.56
CA GLY A 69 2.91 8.22 -0.62
C GLY A 69 3.72 8.13 -1.92
N ASN A 70 5.03 7.84 -1.85
CA ASN A 70 5.88 7.73 -3.03
C ASN A 70 5.59 6.47 -3.85
N ALA A 71 5.77 6.59 -5.17
CA ALA A 71 5.67 5.47 -6.10
C ALA A 71 6.91 4.57 -5.99
N CYS A 72 6.71 3.27 -5.93
CA CYS A 72 7.78 2.28 -5.86
C CYS A 72 7.56 1.16 -6.87
N ARG A 73 8.68 0.55 -7.29
CA ARG A 73 8.66 -0.64 -8.14
C ARG A 73 8.96 -1.84 -7.27
N LEU A 74 8.09 -2.83 -7.37
CA LEU A 74 8.19 -4.13 -6.74
C LEU A 74 8.66 -5.14 -7.76
N ARG A 75 9.52 -6.06 -7.33
CA ARG A 75 9.95 -7.22 -8.12
C ARG A 75 9.77 -8.48 -7.29
N ARG A 76 9.35 -9.55 -7.94
CA ARG A 76 9.24 -10.86 -7.32
C ARG A 76 10.63 -11.51 -7.22
N SER A 77 11.00 -11.91 -6.01
CA SER A 77 12.23 -12.65 -5.74
C SER A 77 12.06 -14.13 -6.09
N ALA A 78 13.17 -14.88 -6.09
CA ALA A 78 13.17 -16.33 -6.35
C ALA A 78 12.38 -17.14 -5.31
N SER A 79 12.15 -16.59 -4.10
CA SER A 79 11.29 -17.19 -3.08
C SER A 79 9.80 -16.92 -3.31
N GLY A 80 9.45 -16.14 -4.34
CA GLY A 80 8.08 -15.77 -4.66
C GLY A 80 7.55 -14.57 -3.89
N GLN A 81 8.33 -13.99 -2.97
CA GLN A 81 7.98 -12.77 -2.24
C GLN A 81 8.36 -11.51 -3.04
N TYR A 82 7.58 -10.44 -2.90
CA TYR A 82 7.93 -9.14 -3.48
C TYR A 82 8.98 -8.42 -2.65
N GLU A 83 9.89 -7.72 -3.34
CA GLU A 83 10.87 -6.80 -2.76
C GLU A 83 10.79 -5.44 -3.46
N VAL A 84 11.06 -4.35 -2.73
CA VAL A 84 11.11 -3.00 -3.30
C VAL A 84 12.47 -2.77 -3.97
N VAL A 85 12.48 -2.64 -5.28
CA VAL A 85 13.71 -2.53 -6.09
C VAL A 85 14.03 -1.13 -6.57
N GLY A 86 13.14 -0.15 -6.34
CA GLY A 86 13.43 1.25 -6.62
C GLY A 86 12.19 2.12 -6.54
N PHE A 87 12.37 3.42 -6.79
CA PHE A 87 11.25 4.32 -7.05
C PHE A 87 10.69 4.05 -8.45
N SER A 88 9.36 4.06 -8.57
CA SER A 88 8.73 4.06 -9.88
C SER A 88 8.65 5.48 -10.43
N LYS A 89 8.73 5.62 -11.74
CA LYS A 89 8.51 6.90 -12.43
C LYS A 89 7.04 7.17 -12.70
N GLU A 90 6.20 6.18 -12.48
CA GLU A 90 4.75 6.25 -12.68
C GLU A 90 4.08 6.04 -11.33
N LEU A 91 3.30 7.05 -10.89
CA LEU A 91 2.51 6.91 -9.68
C LEU A 91 1.29 6.04 -10.00
N PRO A 92 1.07 4.92 -9.27
CA PRO A 92 -0.13 4.13 -9.46
C PRO A 92 -1.37 4.99 -9.22
N GLY A 93 -2.29 4.96 -10.18
CA GLY A 93 -3.54 5.72 -10.13
C GLY A 93 -4.52 5.22 -9.06
N THR A 94 -5.73 5.74 -9.10
CA THR A 94 -6.83 5.34 -8.22
C THR A 94 -7.38 3.97 -8.65
N TYR A 95 -7.54 3.07 -7.69
CA TYR A 95 -8.19 1.77 -7.86
C TYR A 95 -9.66 1.88 -7.48
N THR A 96 -10.53 1.71 -8.47
CA THR A 96 -11.99 1.64 -8.24
C THR A 96 -12.49 0.22 -8.50
N ARG A 97 -13.49 -0.19 -7.74
CA ARG A 97 -14.18 -1.47 -7.89
C ARG A 97 -15.65 -1.21 -8.14
N ILE A 98 -16.20 -1.95 -9.09
CA ILE A 98 -17.64 -1.99 -9.37
C ILE A 98 -18.06 -3.45 -9.23
N ALA A 99 -18.94 -3.74 -8.28
CA ALA A 99 -19.52 -5.06 -8.16
C ALA A 99 -20.52 -5.28 -9.29
N VAL A 100 -20.49 -6.45 -9.93
CA VAL A 100 -21.47 -6.84 -10.94
C VAL A 100 -22.25 -8.03 -10.38
N ASP A 101 -23.57 -7.93 -10.33
CA ASP A 101 -24.42 -9.09 -10.05
C ASP A 101 -24.47 -9.97 -11.31
N LEU A 102 -24.14 -11.24 -11.17
CA LEU A 102 -24.08 -12.17 -12.29
C LEU A 102 -25.45 -12.74 -12.68
N THR A 103 -26.49 -12.45 -11.88
CA THR A 103 -27.86 -12.92 -12.11
C THR A 103 -28.60 -12.02 -13.09
N ASP A 104 -28.46 -10.71 -12.93
CA ASP A 104 -29.15 -9.70 -13.74
C ASP A 104 -28.19 -8.73 -14.45
N LEU A 105 -26.87 -8.89 -14.26
CA LEU A 105 -25.83 -8.04 -14.82
C LEU A 105 -25.92 -6.57 -14.36
N SER A 106 -26.62 -6.32 -13.25
CA SER A 106 -26.70 -4.99 -12.66
C SER A 106 -25.35 -4.58 -12.04
N LEU A 107 -25.06 -3.28 -12.13
CA LEU A 107 -23.86 -2.68 -11.57
C LEU A 107 -24.16 -2.13 -10.17
N GLY A 108 -23.36 -2.53 -9.19
CA GLY A 108 -23.35 -1.95 -7.86
C GLY A 108 -22.71 -0.56 -7.83
N PRO A 109 -22.65 0.08 -6.64
CA PRO A 109 -21.99 1.36 -6.48
C PRO A 109 -20.49 1.27 -6.81
N ILE A 110 -19.93 2.40 -7.25
CA ILE A 110 -18.49 2.55 -7.46
C ILE A 110 -17.85 2.71 -6.08
N GLU A 111 -16.92 1.82 -5.73
CA GLU A 111 -16.15 1.88 -4.51
C GLU A 111 -14.69 2.29 -4.83
N ASP A 112 -14.18 3.34 -4.18
CA ASP A 112 -12.74 3.62 -4.19
C ASP A 112 -12.04 2.72 -3.17
N ILE A 113 -11.15 1.85 -3.66
CA ILE A 113 -10.37 0.92 -2.84
C ILE A 113 -8.91 1.33 -2.73
N THR A 114 -8.53 2.48 -3.29
CA THR A 114 -7.17 3.02 -3.27
C THR A 114 -6.71 3.24 -1.86
N ILE A 115 -5.54 2.69 -1.52
CA ILE A 115 -4.91 2.98 -0.24
C ILE A 115 -3.85 4.05 -0.47
N SER A 116 -3.93 5.14 0.28
CA SER A 116 -2.98 6.24 0.19
C SER A 116 -2.45 6.58 1.57
N ALA A 117 -1.21 7.05 1.62
CA ALA A 117 -0.60 7.54 2.84
C ALA A 117 -0.14 8.97 2.63
N ARG A 118 -0.47 9.86 3.57
CA ARG A 118 -0.03 11.25 3.55
C ARG A 118 0.02 11.84 4.97
N PRO A 119 0.80 12.91 5.18
CA PRO A 119 0.72 13.69 6.40
C PRO A 119 -0.70 14.24 6.62
N LEU A 120 -1.12 14.31 7.88
CA LEU A 120 -2.39 14.92 8.25
C LEU A 120 -2.36 16.45 8.12
N GLY A 121 -3.45 16.99 7.61
CA GLY A 121 -3.72 18.43 7.65
C GLY A 121 -4.15 18.91 9.03
N TYR A 122 -4.13 20.23 9.26
CA TYR A 122 -4.51 20.83 10.54
C TYR A 122 -5.96 20.53 10.98
N GLY A 123 -6.91 20.49 10.03
CA GLY A 123 -8.29 20.10 10.34
C GLY A 123 -8.39 18.64 10.79
N GLU A 124 -7.74 17.74 10.05
CA GLU A 124 -7.74 16.31 10.34
C GLU A 124 -7.04 15.98 11.68
N LEU A 125 -6.01 16.74 12.05
CA LEU A 125 -5.37 16.63 13.37
C LEU A 125 -6.36 16.95 14.50
N ALA A 126 -7.25 17.92 14.30
CA ALA A 126 -8.28 18.24 15.28
C ALA A 126 -9.30 17.10 15.43
N ASP A 127 -9.69 16.48 14.31
CA ASP A 127 -10.72 15.43 14.27
C ASP A 127 -10.19 14.07 14.77
N PHE A 128 -8.92 13.74 14.55
CA PHE A 128 -8.35 12.41 14.83
C PHE A 128 -7.62 12.27 16.17
N GLY A 129 -7.78 13.24 17.08
CA GLY A 129 -7.22 13.16 18.43
C GLY A 129 -6.88 14.51 19.06
N GLY A 130 -6.86 15.58 18.27
CA GLY A 130 -6.59 16.92 18.72
C GLY A 130 -5.11 17.28 18.75
N TYR A 131 -4.85 18.58 18.81
CA TYR A 131 -3.51 19.14 18.92
C TYR A 131 -2.83 18.67 20.21
N GLY A 132 -1.66 18.01 20.08
CA GLY A 132 -0.84 17.55 21.19
C GLY A 132 -0.96 16.05 21.50
N MET A 133 -2.07 15.40 21.13
CA MET A 133 -2.20 13.93 21.19
C MET A 133 -1.69 13.28 19.91
N VAL A 134 -1.97 13.89 18.76
CA VAL A 134 -1.37 13.52 17.48
C VAL A 134 -0.27 14.54 17.16
N PRO A 135 1.00 14.12 17.03
CA PRO A 135 2.08 15.05 16.75
C PRO A 135 1.98 15.59 15.33
N TYR A 136 2.54 16.78 15.14
CA TYR A 136 2.69 17.34 13.79
C TYR A 136 3.57 16.44 12.94
N GLY A 137 3.16 16.26 11.68
CA GLY A 137 3.84 15.35 10.76
C GLY A 137 3.43 13.88 10.93
N ALA A 138 2.43 13.56 11.76
CA ALA A 138 1.81 12.24 11.75
C ALA A 138 1.29 11.89 10.35
N VAL A 139 1.55 10.66 9.92
CA VAL A 139 1.13 10.14 8.62
C VAL A 139 -0.11 9.29 8.85
N ALA A 140 -1.14 9.50 8.04
CA ALA A 140 -2.32 8.67 8.06
C ALA A 140 -2.42 7.85 6.77
N ILE A 141 -2.91 6.63 6.94
CA ILE A 141 -3.24 5.72 5.84
C ILE A 141 -4.76 5.78 5.65
N PHE A 142 -5.18 6.10 4.44
CA PHE A 142 -6.57 6.24 4.04
C PHE A 142 -6.95 5.20 2.98
N ARG A 143 -8.24 4.84 2.95
CA ARG A 143 -8.88 4.19 1.81
C ARG A 143 -9.94 5.12 1.24
N GLY A 144 -9.71 5.67 0.06
CA GLY A 144 -10.46 6.84 -0.40
C GLY A 144 -10.39 7.94 0.66
N ASP A 145 -11.54 8.40 1.14
CA ASP A 145 -11.66 9.40 2.22
C ASP A 145 -11.74 8.80 3.64
N THR A 146 -11.74 7.48 3.77
CA THR A 146 -11.87 6.80 5.08
C THR A 146 -10.52 6.59 5.73
N LEU A 147 -10.32 7.10 6.95
CA LEU A 147 -9.13 6.81 7.74
C LEU A 147 -9.06 5.31 8.11
N LEU A 148 -7.94 4.66 7.79
CA LEU A 148 -7.67 3.28 8.19
C LEU A 148 -6.75 3.21 9.41
N GLU A 149 -5.65 3.96 9.38
CA GLU A 149 -4.62 3.88 10.40
C GLU A 149 -3.89 5.22 10.57
N LEU A 150 -3.63 5.58 11.82
CA LEU A 150 -2.78 6.70 12.18
C LEU A 150 -1.38 6.18 12.53
N ARG A 151 -0.36 6.63 11.79
CA ARG A 151 1.04 6.34 12.09
C ARG A 151 1.66 7.55 12.76
N ILE A 152 1.85 7.39 14.07
CA ILE A 152 2.56 8.33 14.91
C ILE A 152 4.06 8.02 14.79
N PRO A 153 4.92 9.01 14.52
CA PRO A 153 6.38 8.85 14.48
C PRO A 153 6.97 8.43 15.82
#